data_AF-X1UW93-F1
#
_entry.id   AF-X1UW93-F1
#
_cell.length_a   1.000
_cell.length_b   1.000
_cell.length_c   1.000
_cell.angle_alpha   90.00
_cell.angle_beta   90.00
_cell.angle_gamma   90.00
#
_symmetry.space_group_name_H-M   'P 1'
#
loop_
_entity.id
_entity.type
_entity.pdbx_description
1 polymer ?
#
loop_
_entity_poly.entity_id
_entity_poly.type
_entity_poly.pdbx_seq_one_letter_code
_entity_poly.pdbx_strand_id
1 'polypeptide(L)' 'MIQIKNLCVDLKGFRLQDINLTISEGEYFIVLGPTGAGKTVLLESIAGLYPTKSGEIW' A
#
# COMPACT_ATOMS: atom_id res chain seq x y z
N MET A 1 12.85 7.72 -0.65
CA MET A 1 12.29 6.93 -1.76
C MET A 1 11.40 5.87 -1.16
N ILE A 2 10.22 5.60 -1.74
CA ILE A 2 9.34 4.50 -1.31
C ILE A 2 9.10 3.61 -2.53
N GLN A 3 9.29 2.30 -2.39
CA GLN A 3 9.00 1.33 -3.44
C GLN A 3 8.13 0.19 -2.92
N ILE A 4 7.09 -0.14 -3.67
CA ILE A 4 6.17 -1.24 -3.38
C ILE A 4 6.16 -2.15 -4.61
N LYS A 5 6.40 -3.44 -4.41
CA LYS A 5 6.29 -4.45 -5.47
C LYS A 5 5.32 -5.55 -5.08
N ASN A 6 4.30 -5.75 -5.92
CA ASN A 6 3.32 -6.82 -5.82
C ASN A 6 2.73 -6.99 -4.41
N LEU A 7 2.47 -5.87 -3.73
CA LEU A 7 1.99 -5.90 -2.35
C LEU A 7 0.59 -6.50 -2.28
N CYS A 8 0.44 -7.47 -1.38
CA CYS A 8 -0.83 -8.06 -1.00
C CYS A 8 -1.02 -7.98 0.51
N VAL A 9 -2.19 -7.50 0.94
CA VAL A 9 -2.58 -7.40 2.35
C VAL A 9 -4.00 -7.92 2.48
N ASP A 10 -4.18 -8.91 3.35
CA ASP A 10 -5.47 -9.53 3.64
C ASP A 10 -6.02 -9.02 4.97
N LEU A 11 -7.22 -8.44 4.91
CA LEU A 11 -8.04 -8.12 6.07
C LEU A 11 -9.32 -8.96 6.01
N LYS A 12 -10.07 -8.98 7.12
CA LYS A 12 -11.33 -9.70 7.17
C LYS A 12 -12.35 -9.07 6.22
N GLY A 13 -12.57 -9.72 5.07
CA GLY A 13 -13.54 -9.28 4.05
C GLY A 13 -13.03 -8.22 3.08
N PHE A 14 -11.74 -7.89 3.12
CA PHE A 14 -11.12 -6.92 2.20
C PHE A 14 -9.68 -7.33 1.88
N ARG A 15 -9.25 -7.09 0.65
CA ARG A 15 -7.88 -7.38 0.20
C ARG A 15 -7.35 -6.22 -0.63
N LEU A 16 -6.15 -5.74 -0.28
CA LEU A 16 -5.29 -5.04 -1.23
C LEU A 16 -4.45 -6.08 -1.96
N GLN A 17 -4.36 -5.97 -3.27
CA GLN A 17 -3.60 -6.89 -4.11
C GLN A 17 -3.02 -6.17 -5.32
N ASP A 18 -1.91 -6.69 -5.82
CA ASP A 18 -1.24 -6.21 -7.02
C ASP A 18 -0.90 -4.71 -6.98
N ILE A 19 -0.53 -4.22 -5.79
CA ILE A 19 -0.10 -2.83 -5.64
C ILE A 19 1.37 -2.73 -5.99
N ASN A 20 1.65 -1.92 -7.01
CA ASN A 20 2.98 -1.59 -7.47
C ASN A 20 3.10 -0.06 -7.51
N LEU A 21 4.08 0.48 -6.78
CA LEU A 21 4.24 1.92 -6.61
C LEU A 21 5.73 2.27 -6.49
N THR A 22 6.12 3.40 -7.03
CA THR A 22 7.45 3.96 -6.84
C THR A 22 7.30 5.46 -6.63
N ILE A 23 7.72 5.95 -5.48
CA ILE A 23 7.71 7.37 -5.10
C ILE A 23 9.17 7.80 -4.96
N SER A 24 9.55 8.77 -5.78
CA SER A 24 10.90 9.32 -5.80
C SER A 24 11.19 10.12 -4.53
N GLU A 25 12.47 10.32 -4.21
CA GLU A 25 12.85 11.21 -3.12
C GLU A 25 12.41 12.65 -3.41
N GLY A 26 11.79 13.31 -2.43
CA GLY A 26 11.25 14.67 -2.57
C GLY A 26 9.91 14.75 -3.33
N GLU A 27 9.35 13.64 -3.82
CA GLU A 27 8.08 13.65 -4.54
C GLU A 27 6.88 13.84 -3.60
N TYR A 28 5.98 14.77 -3.97
CA TYR A 28 4.70 14.97 -3.28
C TYR A 28 3.62 14.10 -3.93
N PHE A 29 3.40 12.91 -3.37
CA PHE A 29 2.49 11.91 -3.91
C PHE A 29 1.14 11.88 -3.16
N ILE A 30 0.02 11.72 -3.88
CA ILE A 30 -1.33 11.70 -3.30
C ILE A 30 -2.04 10.41 -3.71
N VAL A 31 -2.61 9.69 -2.73
CA VAL A 31 -3.49 8.53 -2.95
C VAL A 31 -4.96 8.99 -2.98
N LEU A 32 -5.63 8.82 -4.11
CA LEU A 32 -7.05 9.17 -4.29
C LEU A 32 -7.92 7.93 -4.54
N GLY A 33 -9.22 8.06 -4.26
CA GLY A 33 -10.21 7.02 -4.51
C GLY A 33 -11.41 7.08 -3.56
N PRO A 34 -12.50 6.36 -3.85
CA PRO A 34 -13.72 6.37 -3.04
C PRO A 34 -13.49 5.76 -1.65
N THR A 35 -14.43 5.98 -0.73
CA THR A 35 -14.44 5.30 0.57
C THR A 35 -14.47 3.78 0.38
N GLY A 36 -13.68 3.04 1.16
CA GLY A 36 -13.56 1.59 1.06
C GLY A 36 -12.55 1.08 0.03
N ALA A 37 -11.94 1.95 -0.79
CA ALA A 37 -10.92 1.53 -1.78
C ALA A 37 -9.59 1.03 -1.18
N GLY A 38 -9.42 1.06 0.15
CA GLY A 38 -8.21 0.57 0.82
C GLY A 38 -7.08 1.58 0.99
N LYS A 39 -7.34 2.88 0.79
CA LYS A 39 -6.32 3.95 0.94
C LYS A 39 -5.64 3.94 2.32
N THR A 40 -6.44 3.90 3.38
CA THR A 40 -5.93 3.83 4.76
C THR A 40 -5.11 2.56 4.96
N VAL A 41 -5.60 1.42 4.48
CA VAL A 41 -4.90 0.14 4.58
C VAL A 41 -3.56 0.19 3.85
N LEU A 42 -3.48 0.82 2.66
CA LEU A 42 -2.24 0.97 1.91
C LEU A 42 -1.22 1.81 2.70
N LEU A 43 -1.63 2.97 3.20
CA LEU A 43 -0.74 3.85 3.98
C LEU A 43 -0.29 3.21 5.29
N GLU A 44 -1.18 2.53 6.01
CA GLU A 44 -0.86 1.79 7.24
C GLU A 44 0.07 0.61 6.95
N SER A 45 -0.06 -0.04 5.79
CA SER A 45 0.86 -1.12 5.37
C SER A 45 2.26 -0.59 5.05
N ILE A 46 2.36 0.57 4.37
CA ILE A 46 3.64 1.26 4.14
C ILE A 46 4.31 1.64 5.47
N ALA A 47 3.51 2.07 6.45
CA ALA A 47 3.99 2.38 7.79
C ALA A 47 4.34 1.14 8.65
N GLY A 48 4.15 -0.08 8.14
CA GLY A 48 4.44 -1.32 8.84
C GLY A 48 3.42 -1.73 9.91
N LEU A 49 2.20 -1.17 9.87
CA LEU A 49 1.14 -1.45 10.84
C LEU A 49 0.33 -2.71 10.51
N TYR A 50 0.35 -3.16 9.25
CA TYR A 50 -0.24 -4.43 8.84
C TYR A 50 0.80 -5.42 8.37
N PRO A 51 0.64 -6.71 8.68
CA PRO A 51 1.47 -7.76 8.10
C PRO A 51 1.20 -7.85 6.60
N THR A 52 2.27 -7.84 5.81
CA THR A 52 2.20 -8.12 4.39
C THR A 52 1.98 -9.62 4.18
N LYS A 53 1.00 -9.99 3.34
CA LYS A 53 0.79 -11.38 2.96
C LYS A 53 1.83 -11.83 1.93
N SER A 54 2.13 -10.95 0.98
CA SER A 54 3.16 -11.12 -0.03
C SER A 54 3.58 -9.77 -0.59
N GLY A 55 4.68 -9.76 -1.35
CA GLY A 55 5.27 -8.54 -1.89
C GLY A 55 6.19 -7.86 -0.88
N GLU A 56 6.76 -6.75 -1.32
CA GLU A 56 7.87 -6.09 -0.64
C GLU A 56 7.64 -4.57 -0.62
N ILE A 57 8.04 -3.94 0.49
CA ILE A 57 8.00 -2.49 0.71
C ILE A 57 9.41 -2.07 1.12
N TRP A 58 9.99 -1.10 0.41
CA TRP A 58 11.30 -0.48 0.70
C TRP A 58 11.18 1.03 0.80
#